data_AF-A0A257JBE9-F1
#
_entry.id   AF-A0A257JBE9-F1
#
_cell.length_a   1.000
_cell.length_b   1.000
_cell.length_c   1.000
_cell.angle_alpha   90.00
_cell.angle_beta   90.00
_cell.angle_gamma   90.00
#
_symmetry.space_group_name_H-M   'P 1'
#
loop_
_entity.id
_entity.type
_entity.pdbx_description
1 polymer ?
#
loop_
_entity_poly.entity_id
_entity_poly.type
_entity_poly.pdbx_seq_one_letter_code
_entity_poly.pdbx_strand_id
1 'polypeptide(L)' 'MARYLGPKAKLSRREGTDLFLKSARRAISDKAKFDTKPGQHGRTSGQRTSDFGLQLREKQKVKRMYGVL' A
#
# COMPACT_ATOMS: atom_id res chain seq x y z
N MET A 1 -6.45 -16.31 15.17
CA MET A 1 -6.72 -15.96 13.76
C MET A 1 -5.55 -15.16 13.22
N ALA A 2 -4.94 -15.60 12.11
CA ALA A 2 -3.84 -14.88 11.50
C ALA A 2 -4.34 -13.56 10.88
N ARG A 3 -3.63 -12.44 11.13
CA ARG A 3 -3.91 -11.13 10.51
C ARG A 3 -2.64 -10.28 10.47
N TYR A 4 -2.57 -9.32 9.55
CA TYR A 4 -1.44 -8.39 9.47
C TYR A 4 -1.50 -7.32 10.57
N LEU A 5 -0.53 -7.32 11.49
CA LEU A 5 -0.42 -6.35 12.60
C LEU A 5 0.64 -5.25 12.38
N GLY A 6 1.31 -5.25 11.22
CA GLY A 6 2.39 -4.30 10.93
C GLY A 6 1.92 -2.90 10.50
N PRO A 7 2.88 -2.03 10.10
CA PRO A 7 2.61 -0.65 9.73
C PRO A 7 1.62 -0.51 8.55
N LYS A 8 0.40 -0.05 8.83
CA LYS A 8 -0.67 0.04 7.81
C LYS A 8 -0.42 1.09 6.71
N ALA A 9 0.15 2.25 7.06
CA ALA A 9 0.44 3.29 6.06
C ALA A 9 1.50 2.85 5.03
N LYS A 10 2.34 1.86 5.38
CA LYS A 10 3.27 1.22 4.44
C LYS A 10 2.54 0.51 3.31
N LEU A 11 1.37 -0.07 3.60
CA LEU A 11 0.55 -0.78 2.62
C LEU A 11 -0.07 0.19 1.62
N SER A 12 -0.69 1.27 2.09
CA SER A 12 -1.26 2.31 1.24
C SER A 12 -0.22 2.94 0.32
N ARG A 13 0.96 3.27 0.88
CA ARG A 13 2.11 3.78 0.09
C ARG A 13 2.62 2.81 -0.96
N ARG A 14 2.54 1.50 -0.70
CA ARG A 14 2.99 0.49 -1.68
C ARG A 14 2.02 0.37 -2.86
N GLU A 15 0.73 0.47 -2.58
CA GLU A 15 -0.33 0.38 -3.59
C GLU A 15 -0.65 1.73 -4.26
N GLY A 16 -0.07 2.83 -3.76
CA GLY A 16 -0.26 4.18 -4.33
C GLY A 16 -1.69 4.71 -4.18
N THR A 17 -2.49 4.11 -3.31
CA THR A 17 -3.90 4.47 -3.09
C THR A 17 -4.24 4.33 -1.62
N ASP A 18 -5.24 5.08 -1.16
CA ASP A 18 -5.73 4.90 0.21
C ASP A 18 -6.45 3.56 0.31
N LEU A 19 -6.07 2.79 1.34
CA LEU A 19 -6.66 1.48 1.63
C LEU A 19 -7.65 1.56 2.80
N PHE A 20 -7.92 2.77 3.30
CA PHE A 20 -8.82 3.03 4.42
C PHE A 20 -8.43 2.32 5.72
N LEU A 21 -7.15 1.98 5.86
CA LEU A 21 -6.58 1.29 7.03
C LEU A 21 -6.20 2.24 8.17
N LYS A 22 -6.42 3.55 7.98
CA LYS A 22 -6.21 4.61 8.97
C LYS A 22 -7.45 5.49 9.01
N SER A 23 -7.76 6.05 10.19
CA SER A 23 -8.94 6.91 10.41
C SER A 23 -9.05 8.02 9.36
N ALA A 24 -10.25 8.27 8.84
CA ALA A 24 -10.52 9.32 7.86
C ALA A 24 -10.43 10.75 8.42
N ARG A 25 -10.20 10.95 9.74
CA ARG A 25 -10.10 12.28 10.38
C ARG A 25 -9.06 13.22 9.76
N ARG A 26 -8.02 12.65 9.15
CA ARG A 26 -6.97 13.37 8.40
C ARG A 26 -6.65 12.57 7.15
N ALA A 27 -6.19 13.22 6.10
CA ALA A 27 -5.79 12.54 4.87
C ALA A 27 -4.64 11.57 5.13
N ILE A 28 -4.47 10.57 4.25
CA ILE A 28 -3.35 9.62 4.35
C ILE A 28 -2.00 10.31 4.06
N SER A 29 -2.00 11.35 3.23
CA SER A 29 -0.86 12.24 2.92
C SER A 29 -0.29 12.91 4.16
N ASP A 30 -1.13 13.30 5.12
CA ASP A 30 -0.69 13.97 6.35
C ASP A 30 -0.02 13.01 7.34
N LYS A 31 -0.24 11.70 7.16
CA LYS A 31 0.23 10.66 8.06
C LYS A 31 1.51 9.98 7.56
N ALA A 32 1.79 10.06 6.27
CA ALA A 32 2.93 9.40 5.67
C ALA A 32 3.28 10.02 4.31
N LYS A 33 4.52 9.82 3.85
CA LYS A 33 5.00 10.23 2.53
C LYS A 33 4.30 9.45 1.40
N PHE A 34 3.05 9.81 1.11
CA PHE A 34 2.11 9.00 0.33
C PHE A 34 2.58 8.76 -1.11
N ASP A 35 3.16 9.78 -1.75
CA ASP A 35 3.59 9.72 -3.15
C ASP A 35 4.84 8.87 -3.39
N THR A 36 5.48 8.39 -2.31
CA THR A 36 6.69 7.57 -2.42
C THR A 36 6.42 6.17 -1.91
N LYS A 37 6.84 5.16 -2.69
CA LYS A 37 6.78 3.76 -2.26
C LYS A 37 7.64 3.56 -1.01
N PRO A 38 7.33 2.56 -0.16
CA PRO A 38 8.12 2.30 1.04
C PRO A 38 9.49 1.69 0.71
N GLY A 39 10.48 1.94 1.57
CA GLY A 39 11.86 1.44 1.46
C GLY A 39 12.84 2.47 0.92
N GLN A 40 14.14 2.17 0.99
CA GLN A 40 15.23 3.06 0.56
C GLN A 40 15.11 3.44 -0.93
N HIS A 41 14.80 2.47 -1.79
CA HIS A 41 14.61 2.68 -3.22
C HIS A 41 13.21 3.19 -3.59
N GLY A 42 12.38 3.57 -2.61
CA GLY A 42 10.99 3.96 -2.86
C GLY A 42 10.82 5.16 -3.80
N ARG A 43 11.80 6.08 -3.80
CA ARG A 43 11.84 7.25 -4.69
C ARG A 43 12.29 6.91 -6.12
N THR A 44 13.11 5.88 -6.27
CA THR A 44 13.67 5.44 -7.56
C THR A 44 12.91 4.25 -8.15
N SER A 45 12.03 3.61 -7.38
CA SER A 45 11.28 2.43 -7.80
C SER A 45 10.14 2.79 -8.76
N GLY A 46 10.45 2.80 -10.05
CA GLY A 46 9.50 3.13 -11.13
C GLY A 46 9.66 2.27 -12.38
N GLN A 47 10.46 1.19 -12.34
CA GLN A 47 10.58 0.29 -13.48
C GLN A 47 9.20 -0.23 -13.92
N ARG A 48 9.02 -0.37 -15.24
CA ARG A 48 7.81 -0.89 -15.86
C ARG A 48 7.45 -2.22 -15.20
N THR A 49 6.25 -2.29 -14.66
CA THR A 49 5.75 -3.53 -14.07
C THR A 49 5.36 -4.48 -15.19
N SER A 50 5.64 -5.77 -15.01
CA SER A 50 5.13 -6.82 -15.89
C SER A 50 3.63 -7.00 -15.71
N ASP A 51 2.96 -7.65 -16.66
CA ASP A 51 1.52 -7.91 -16.60
C ASP A 51 1.14 -8.74 -15.36
N PHE A 52 1.94 -9.75 -15.04
CA PHE A 52 1.79 -10.50 -13.78
C PHE A 52 1.99 -9.59 -12.56
N GLY A 53 2.95 -8.66 -12.62
CA GLY A 53 3.18 -7.68 -11.57
C GLY A 53 1.96 -6.80 -11.31
N LEU A 54 1.27 -6.37 -12.37
CA LEU A 54 0.02 -5.61 -12.28
C LEU A 54 -1.09 -6.44 -11.61
N GLN A 55 -1.34 -7.65 -12.10
CA GLN A 55 -2.32 -8.57 -11.50
C GLN A 55 -2.03 -8.84 -10.02
N LEU A 56 -0.76 -9.04 -9.68
CA LEU A 56 -0.33 -9.24 -8.31
C LEU A 56 -0.61 -8.00 -7.45
N ARG A 57 -0.40 -6.78 -7.94
CA ARG A 57 -0.73 -5.56 -7.19
C ARG A 57 -2.23 -5.45 -6.93
N GLU A 58 -3.06 -5.65 -7.94
CA GLU A 58 -4.52 -5.58 -7.77
C GLU A 58 -5.03 -6.64 -6.78
N LYS A 59 -4.55 -7.88 -6.88
CA LYS A 59 -4.85 -8.93 -5.89
C LYS A 59 -4.47 -8.50 -4.47
N GLN A 60 -3.28 -7.93 -4.30
CA GLN A 60 -2.79 -7.50 -2.99
C GLN A 60 -3.56 -6.30 -2.44
N LYS A 61 -4.00 -5.38 -3.31
CA LYS A 61 -4.82 -4.22 -2.94
C LYS A 61 -6.13 -4.66 -2.29
N VAL A 62 -6.88 -5.54 -2.96
CA VAL A 62 -8.15 -6.08 -2.45
C VAL A 62 -7.95 -6.86 -1.16
N LYS A 63 -6.97 -7.78 -1.14
CA LYS A 63 -6.62 -8.57 0.05
C LYS A 63 -6.37 -7.70 1.28
N ARG A 64 -5.63 -6.60 1.12
CA ARG A 64 -5.27 -5.69 2.21
C ARG A 64 -6.43 -4.81 2.66
N MET A 65 -7.25 -4.35 1.71
CA MET A 65 -8.42 -3.52 1.99
C MET A 65 -9.39 -4.25 2.92
N TYR A 66 -9.65 -5.53 2.65
CA TYR A 66 -10.56 -6.36 3.46
C TYR A 66 -9.87 -7.11 4.61
N GLY A 67 -8.54 -7.03 4.72
CA GLY A 67 -7.79 -7.70 5.80
C GLY A 67 -7.85 -9.23 5.76
N VAL A 68 -8.07 -9.82 4.58
CA VAL A 68 -8.15 -11.27 4.35
C VAL A 68 -6.73 -11.85 4.17
N LEU A 69 -6.52 -13.10 4.55
CA LEU A 69 -5.27 -13.84 4.34
C LEU A 69 -5.40 -14.90 3.25
#